data_AF-A0AAD9YEV1-F1
#
_entry.id   AF-A0AAD9YEV1-F1
#
_cell.length_a   1.000
_cell.length_b   1.000
_cell.length_c   1.000
_cell.angle_alpha   90.00
_cell.angle_beta   90.00
_cell.angle_gamma   90.00
#
_symmetry.space_group_name_H-M   'P 1'
#
loop_
_entity.id
_entity.type
_entity.pdbx_description
1 polymer ?
#
loop_
_entity_poly.entity_id
_entity_poly.type
_entity_poly.pdbx_seq_one_letter_code
_entity_poly.pdbx_strand_id
1 'polypeptide(L)'
;MDTALPGGSCPASNLTQLVAATPFPNIGADTTQIVLAAAAVSFTMASLKEPRRVAEIMLSWLGLDLVSIVELQTLWAGYGHICAITARPNDSVNGDFNASAISQALRPDAQGSYRLVLKLISPPRAKAGDEGHLRKMLSYEVEQYFYSEVAPKLGDDVAVAKCLASTRDMAGKPRADELEALMATIITDLRPQFPVAGEKRLVLNRLQVRAALDWLAKYHSSSWASLPDDLNRFLLPPLDEQKRRDSGQAPADPKLWLNGGYTYLATRRKESVAELVADFLTPSGRPFESHIHGDVKSENLFTTQAGDKVAFFDFQYAGLGVGTCDLAKLFTCSVPLEMLTYDEDIPDQLPMDKGERALLEQYRETLLGERPSGKGPSAYEWDVFVRHWETALVDWCRFQASWGFWGNTEWLEARVRSILADEDWVAWLKKEVAKE
;
A
#
# COMPACT_ATOMS: atom_id res chain seq x y z
N MET A 1 40.29 1.18 40.99
CA MET A 1 38.96 1.51 41.54
C MET A 1 38.07 1.84 40.35
N ASP A 2 37.81 0.84 39.50
CA ASP A 2 36.79 -0.21 39.67
C ASP A 2 35.39 0.44 39.65
N THR A 3 34.49 0.14 38.71
CA THR A 3 34.11 -1.18 38.19
C THR A 3 33.52 -1.12 36.77
N ALA A 4 33.57 -2.27 36.09
CA ALA A 4 33.17 -2.54 34.72
C ALA A 4 31.72 -3.10 34.55
N LEU A 5 31.26 -3.01 33.29
CA LEU A 5 30.13 -3.61 32.52
C LEU A 5 29.77 -5.10 32.85
N PRO A 6 28.68 -5.75 32.37
CA PRO A 6 28.06 -5.66 31.01
C PRO A 6 26.51 -5.87 30.92
N GLY A 7 25.82 -5.58 29.81
CA GLY A 7 25.68 -6.44 28.62
C GLY A 7 24.25 -7.02 28.52
N GLY A 8 23.39 -6.48 27.65
CA GLY A 8 22.01 -6.94 27.44
C GLY A 8 21.83 -7.62 26.09
N SER A 9 21.72 -8.95 26.11
CA SER A 9 21.45 -9.83 24.96
C SER A 9 19.94 -10.03 24.74
N CYS A 10 19.53 -10.05 23.46
CA CYS A 10 18.23 -10.57 23.00
C CYS A 10 17.95 -11.99 23.51
N PRO A 11 16.69 -12.36 23.79
CA PRO A 11 16.27 -13.76 23.77
C PRO A 11 15.51 -14.10 22.49
N ALA A 12 16.00 -15.16 21.85
CA ALA A 12 15.35 -15.88 20.77
C ALA A 12 14.10 -16.65 21.24
N SER A 13 13.25 -16.92 20.25
CA SER A 13 12.20 -17.92 20.18
C SER A 13 12.42 -19.21 21.00
N ASN A 14 11.39 -19.63 21.74
CA ASN A 14 10.94 -21.03 21.87
C ASN A 14 9.74 -21.10 22.82
N LEU A 15 8.59 -21.58 22.34
CA LEU A 15 7.53 -22.12 23.22
C LEU A 15 6.69 -23.14 22.44
N THR A 16 7.08 -24.40 22.58
CA THR A 16 6.21 -25.56 22.43
C THR A 16 6.40 -26.42 23.68
N GLN A 17 5.30 -26.99 24.17
CA GLN A 17 5.15 -27.94 25.30
C GLN A 17 5.09 -27.28 26.69
N LEU A 18 4.20 -27.65 27.62
CA LEU A 18 3.48 -28.92 27.82
C LEU A 18 2.23 -28.74 28.72
N VAL A 19 1.32 -29.71 28.60
CA VAL A 19 0.04 -29.94 29.29
C VAL A 19 0.19 -30.29 30.79
N ALA A 20 -0.71 -29.78 31.65
CA ALA A 20 -1.30 -30.45 32.84
C ALA A 20 -2.20 -29.45 33.61
N ALA A 21 -3.54 -29.59 33.58
CA ALA A 21 -4.38 -30.36 34.49
C ALA A 21 -4.76 -29.64 35.81
N THR A 22 -6.02 -29.20 35.94
CA THR A 22 -6.79 -29.16 37.20
C THR A 22 -8.31 -29.13 36.93
N PRO A 23 -9.15 -29.68 37.83
CA PRO A 23 -10.45 -30.28 37.49
C PRO A 23 -11.66 -29.34 37.64
N PHE A 24 -12.73 -29.63 36.87
CA PHE A 24 -14.06 -29.02 36.99
C PHE A 24 -14.95 -29.77 37.99
N PRO A 25 -15.84 -29.08 38.74
CA PRO A 25 -16.91 -29.72 39.48
C PRO A 25 -18.17 -29.94 38.60
N ASN A 26 -18.88 -30.99 38.96
CA ASN A 26 -19.97 -31.63 38.23
C ASN A 26 -21.33 -31.00 38.58
N ILE A 27 -22.07 -30.47 37.60
CA ILE A 27 -23.52 -30.19 37.74
C ILE A 27 -24.22 -30.65 36.47
N GLY A 28 -25.09 -31.65 36.62
CA GLY A 28 -25.89 -32.22 35.54
C GLY A 28 -27.01 -31.28 35.10
N ALA A 29 -27.04 -31.02 33.80
CA ALA A 29 -28.24 -30.61 33.06
C ALA A 29 -28.06 -31.09 31.62
N ASP A 30 -29.14 -31.64 31.06
CA ASP A 30 -29.26 -32.38 29.80
C ASP A 30 -28.44 -31.80 28.62
N THR A 31 -27.21 -32.28 28.48
CA THR A 31 -26.18 -31.74 27.58
C THR A 31 -26.54 -31.93 26.12
N THR A 32 -27.44 -32.85 25.79
CA THR A 32 -27.73 -33.25 24.40
C THR A 32 -28.58 -32.21 23.67
N GLN A 33 -29.58 -31.60 24.34
CA GLN A 33 -30.39 -30.54 23.71
C GLN A 33 -29.67 -29.19 23.66
N ILE A 34 -28.82 -28.90 24.65
CA ILE A 34 -28.00 -27.68 24.66
C ILE A 34 -26.89 -27.77 23.60
N VAL A 35 -26.28 -28.96 23.40
CA VAL A 35 -25.29 -29.16 22.34
C VAL A 35 -25.91 -29.09 20.94
N LEU A 36 -27.13 -29.58 20.72
CA LEU A 36 -27.82 -29.44 19.42
C LEU A 36 -28.28 -28.02 19.14
N ALA A 37 -28.76 -27.27 20.14
CA ALA A 37 -29.09 -25.85 19.98
C ALA A 37 -27.83 -24.97 19.84
N ALA A 38 -26.77 -25.25 20.59
CA ALA A 38 -25.48 -24.56 20.46
C ALA A 38 -24.75 -24.94 19.16
N ALA A 39 -24.94 -26.16 18.64
CA ALA A 39 -24.44 -26.56 17.33
C ALA A 39 -25.26 -25.94 16.19
N ALA A 40 -26.59 -25.78 16.34
CA ALA A 40 -27.43 -25.09 15.36
C ALA A 40 -27.24 -23.56 15.36
N VAL A 41 -26.99 -22.96 16.53
CA VAL A 41 -26.60 -21.55 16.68
C VAL A 41 -25.13 -21.32 16.30
N SER A 42 -24.24 -22.30 16.51
CA SER A 42 -22.87 -22.28 15.97
C SER A 42 -22.85 -22.47 14.46
N PHE A 43 -23.74 -23.28 13.88
CA PHE A 43 -23.85 -23.44 12.43
C PHE A 43 -24.40 -22.19 11.74
N THR A 44 -25.23 -21.40 12.43
CA THR A 44 -25.75 -20.14 11.90
C THR A 44 -24.83 -18.94 12.15
N MET A 45 -23.91 -18.98 13.12
CA MET A 45 -22.87 -17.95 13.30
C MET A 45 -21.52 -18.25 12.63
N ALA A 46 -21.21 -19.51 12.30
CA ALA A 46 -19.99 -19.87 11.56
C ALA A 46 -20.03 -19.50 10.06
N SER A 47 -21.20 -19.13 9.54
CA SER A 47 -21.43 -18.95 8.10
C SER A 47 -20.94 -17.62 7.50
N LEU A 48 -20.38 -16.68 8.27
CA LEU A 48 -20.07 -15.31 7.79
C LEU A 48 -18.58 -14.95 7.69
N LYS A 49 -17.66 -15.92 7.77
CA LYS A 49 -16.21 -15.64 7.79
C LYS A 49 -15.32 -16.60 7.02
N GLU A 50 -15.88 -17.43 6.12
CA GLU A 50 -15.07 -18.36 5.34
C GLU A 50 -14.70 -17.73 3.98
N PRO A 51 -13.40 -17.50 3.68
CA PRO A 51 -12.96 -16.95 2.40
C PRO A 51 -13.54 -17.65 1.17
N ARG A 52 -13.81 -18.95 1.29
CA ARG A 52 -14.46 -19.77 0.25
C ARG A 52 -15.85 -19.26 -0.10
N ARG A 53 -16.70 -18.98 0.89
CA ARG A 53 -18.07 -18.51 0.67
C ARG A 53 -18.09 -17.14 -0.01
N VAL A 54 -17.22 -16.24 0.44
CA VAL A 54 -17.05 -14.92 -0.18
C VAL A 54 -16.58 -15.06 -1.63
N ALA A 55 -15.58 -15.91 -1.89
CA ALA A 55 -15.10 -16.19 -3.24
C ALA A 55 -16.22 -16.73 -4.15
N GLU A 56 -17.01 -17.70 -3.68
CA GLU A 56 -18.14 -18.27 -4.44
C GLU A 56 -19.19 -17.21 -4.80
N ILE A 57 -19.56 -16.33 -3.85
CA ILE A 57 -20.49 -15.23 -4.12
C ILE A 57 -19.92 -14.29 -5.18
N MET A 58 -18.71 -13.77 -4.96
CA MET A 58 -18.14 -12.75 -5.83
C MET A 58 -17.80 -13.28 -7.23
N LEU A 59 -17.33 -14.53 -7.35
CA LEU A 59 -17.09 -15.17 -8.64
C LEU A 59 -18.38 -15.39 -9.43
N SER A 60 -19.51 -15.66 -8.76
CA SER A 60 -20.80 -15.79 -9.43
C SER A 60 -21.25 -14.50 -10.14
N TRP A 61 -20.84 -13.32 -9.62
CA TRP A 61 -21.07 -12.03 -10.28
C TRP A 61 -20.33 -11.89 -11.61
N LEU A 62 -19.33 -12.73 -11.83
CA LEU A 62 -18.49 -12.78 -13.03
C LEU A 62 -18.83 -13.98 -13.94
N GLY A 63 -19.84 -14.80 -13.58
CA GLY A 63 -20.13 -16.04 -14.29
C GLY A 63 -19.01 -17.10 -14.13
N LEU A 64 -18.29 -17.06 -13.01
CA LEU A 64 -17.20 -17.99 -12.69
C LEU A 64 -17.57 -18.89 -11.50
N ASP A 65 -17.13 -20.14 -11.55
CA ASP A 65 -17.20 -21.10 -10.46
C ASP A 65 -15.84 -21.25 -9.78
N LEU A 66 -15.84 -21.34 -8.45
CA LEU A 66 -14.65 -21.61 -7.66
C LEU A 66 -14.19 -23.06 -7.84
N VAL A 67 -12.96 -23.25 -8.31
CA VAL A 67 -12.31 -24.56 -8.41
C VAL A 67 -11.50 -24.85 -7.13
N SER A 68 -10.68 -23.89 -6.71
CA SER A 68 -9.86 -24.02 -5.50
C SER A 68 -9.59 -22.67 -4.86
N ILE A 69 -9.33 -22.70 -3.56
CA ILE A 69 -8.91 -21.54 -2.77
C ILE A 69 -7.79 -21.99 -1.83
N VAL A 70 -6.73 -21.19 -1.77
CA VAL A 70 -5.57 -21.41 -0.90
C VAL A 70 -5.26 -20.10 -0.20
N GLU A 71 -5.22 -20.11 1.13
CA GLU A 71 -4.76 -18.95 1.89
C GLU A 71 -3.26 -18.74 1.65
N LEU A 72 -2.90 -17.53 1.23
CA LEU A 72 -1.51 -17.10 1.06
C LEU A 72 -0.99 -16.45 2.33
N GLN A 73 -1.80 -15.59 2.95
CA GLN A 73 -1.40 -14.77 4.09
C GLN A 73 -2.61 -14.28 4.89
N THR A 74 -2.44 -14.14 6.19
CA THR A 74 -3.37 -13.41 7.07
C THR A 74 -3.03 -11.92 7.10
N LEU A 75 -4.06 -11.07 7.05
CA LEU A 75 -3.90 -9.63 7.21
C LEU A 75 -3.53 -9.28 8.65
N TRP A 76 -2.78 -8.19 8.82
CA TRP A 76 -2.28 -7.73 10.11
C TRP A 76 -3.38 -7.65 11.18
N ALA A 77 -3.05 -8.07 12.40
CA ALA A 77 -3.94 -8.07 13.55
C ALA A 77 -5.27 -8.84 13.32
N GLY A 78 -5.26 -9.85 12.45
CA GLY A 78 -6.42 -10.71 12.19
C GLY A 78 -7.54 -10.02 11.42
N TYR A 79 -7.21 -9.04 10.57
CA TYR A 79 -8.20 -8.27 9.80
C TYR A 79 -8.76 -9.01 8.58
N GLY A 80 -8.30 -10.24 8.31
CA GLY A 80 -8.79 -11.04 7.19
C GLY A 80 -7.66 -11.81 6.50
N HIS A 81 -7.85 -12.10 5.21
CA HIS A 81 -7.08 -13.10 4.48
C HIS A 81 -6.80 -12.64 3.05
N ILE A 82 -5.61 -12.99 2.56
CA ILE A 82 -5.27 -12.97 1.14
C ILE A 82 -5.27 -14.41 0.66
N CYS A 83 -6.07 -14.74 -0.34
CA CYS A 83 -6.21 -16.08 -0.86
C CYS A 83 -5.92 -16.12 -2.37
N ALA A 84 -5.15 -17.10 -2.82
CA ALA A 84 -5.11 -17.48 -4.23
C ALA A 84 -6.37 -18.27 -4.54
N ILE A 85 -7.07 -17.91 -5.62
CA ILE A 85 -8.25 -18.64 -6.08
C ILE A 85 -8.04 -19.09 -7.52
N THR A 86 -8.48 -20.31 -7.82
CA THR A 86 -8.62 -20.82 -9.18
C THR A 86 -10.10 -20.86 -9.51
N ALA A 87 -10.48 -20.29 -10.65
CA ALA A 87 -11.87 -20.22 -11.08
C ALA A 87 -12.02 -20.68 -12.53
N ARG A 88 -13.19 -21.14 -12.93
CA ARG A 88 -13.51 -21.54 -14.30
C ARG A 88 -14.84 -20.94 -14.75
N PRO A 89 -15.09 -20.78 -16.06
CA PRO A 89 -16.41 -20.41 -16.55
C PRO A 89 -17.49 -21.35 -16.00
N ASN A 90 -18.64 -20.80 -15.62
CA ASN A 90 -19.76 -21.60 -15.18
C ASN A 90 -20.51 -22.16 -16.41
N ASP A 91 -20.45 -23.49 -16.59
CA ASP A 91 -21.06 -24.21 -17.71
C ASP A 91 -22.60 -24.10 -17.77
N SER A 92 -23.25 -23.72 -16.65
CA SER A 92 -24.72 -23.59 -16.58
C SER A 92 -25.24 -22.24 -17.08
N VAL A 93 -24.37 -21.25 -17.31
CA VAL A 93 -24.71 -19.98 -17.96
C VAL A 93 -24.70 -20.21 -19.48
N ASN A 94 -25.78 -20.81 -19.99
CA ASN A 94 -26.00 -21.02 -21.43
C ASN A 94 -26.02 -19.68 -22.17
N GLY A 95 -24.87 -19.20 -22.65
CA GLY A 95 -24.81 -18.33 -23.83
C GLY A 95 -24.01 -17.04 -23.77
N ASP A 96 -23.59 -16.53 -22.60
CA ASP A 96 -22.90 -15.22 -22.52
C ASP A 96 -21.82 -15.17 -21.43
N PHE A 97 -20.95 -16.19 -21.33
CA PHE A 97 -19.66 -15.98 -20.66
C PHE A 97 -18.85 -15.01 -21.51
N ASN A 98 -19.02 -13.71 -21.25
CA ASN A 98 -18.30 -12.69 -21.95
C ASN A 98 -16.88 -12.60 -21.38
N ALA A 99 -15.97 -13.42 -21.89
CA ALA A 99 -14.56 -13.37 -21.54
C ALA A 99 -13.96 -11.96 -21.72
N SER A 100 -14.53 -11.14 -22.63
CA SER A 100 -14.12 -9.74 -22.80
C SER A 100 -14.54 -8.81 -21.66
N ALA A 101 -15.55 -9.19 -20.87
CA ALA A 101 -15.97 -8.48 -19.66
C ALA A 101 -15.02 -8.72 -18.45
N ILE A 102 -14.22 -9.79 -18.49
CA ILE A 102 -13.34 -10.22 -17.39
C ILE A 102 -11.92 -9.63 -17.51
N SER A 103 -11.75 -8.58 -18.32
CA SER A 103 -10.47 -7.97 -18.74
C SER A 103 -9.73 -8.78 -19.80
N GLN A 104 -9.37 -8.13 -20.91
CA GLN A 104 -8.59 -8.72 -22.01
C GLN A 104 -7.20 -9.24 -21.58
N ALA A 105 -6.70 -8.76 -20.44
CA ALA A 105 -5.43 -9.22 -19.85
C ALA A 105 -5.55 -10.58 -19.14
N LEU A 106 -6.78 -11.03 -18.82
CA LEU A 106 -7.00 -12.31 -18.17
C LEU A 106 -6.92 -13.43 -19.21
N ARG A 107 -5.82 -14.21 -19.15
CA ARG A 107 -5.67 -15.39 -19.99
C ARG A 107 -5.96 -16.64 -19.15
N PRO A 108 -6.87 -17.52 -19.59
CA PRO A 108 -7.01 -18.81 -18.95
C PRO A 108 -5.73 -19.63 -19.13
N ASP A 109 -5.47 -20.54 -18.21
CA ASP A 109 -4.43 -21.56 -18.36
C ASP A 109 -4.83 -22.62 -19.41
N ALA A 110 -3.95 -23.60 -19.61
CA ALA A 110 -4.18 -24.68 -20.57
C ALA A 110 -5.43 -25.52 -20.28
N GLN A 111 -5.95 -25.46 -19.06
CA GLN A 111 -7.15 -26.16 -18.61
C GLN A 111 -8.40 -25.25 -18.64
N GLY A 112 -8.30 -24.03 -19.17
CA GLY A 112 -9.43 -23.09 -19.22
C GLY A 112 -9.71 -22.40 -17.88
N SER A 113 -8.80 -22.50 -16.91
CA SER A 113 -8.97 -21.92 -15.57
C SER A 113 -8.26 -20.58 -15.42
N TYR A 114 -8.80 -19.72 -14.57
CA TYR A 114 -8.28 -18.40 -14.26
C TYR A 114 -7.63 -18.39 -12.87
N ARG A 115 -6.45 -17.77 -12.78
CA ARG A 115 -5.72 -17.58 -11.53
C ARG A 115 -5.93 -16.16 -11.02
N LEU A 116 -6.52 -16.04 -9.84
CA LEU A 116 -6.92 -14.76 -9.25
C LEU A 116 -6.48 -14.70 -7.78
N VAL A 117 -6.61 -13.52 -7.20
CA VAL A 117 -6.37 -13.26 -5.77
C VAL A 117 -7.63 -12.65 -5.17
N LEU A 118 -8.09 -13.21 -4.05
CA LEU A 118 -9.09 -12.61 -3.18
C LEU A 118 -8.38 -11.94 -2.01
N LYS A 119 -8.57 -10.63 -1.83
CA LYS A 119 -8.25 -9.93 -0.58
C LYS A 119 -9.56 -9.74 0.18
N LEU A 120 -9.72 -10.45 1.29
CA LEU A 120 -10.89 -10.40 2.17
C LEU A 120 -10.51 -9.70 3.46
N ILE A 121 -11.25 -8.65 3.80
CA ILE A 121 -11.18 -7.91 5.05
C ILE A 121 -12.41 -8.26 5.88
N SER A 122 -12.17 -8.95 6.99
CA SER A 122 -13.15 -9.30 8.03
C SER A 122 -12.61 -8.78 9.36
N PRO A 123 -12.82 -7.49 9.69
CA PRO A 123 -12.16 -6.87 10.82
C PRO A 123 -12.67 -7.46 12.15
N PRO A 124 -11.80 -7.57 13.18
CA PRO A 124 -12.25 -7.88 14.53
C PRO A 124 -13.13 -6.74 15.07
N ARG A 125 -13.93 -7.03 16.10
CA ARG A 125 -14.66 -5.95 16.82
C ARG A 125 -13.66 -4.98 17.42
N ALA A 126 -13.78 -3.71 17.09
CA ALA A 126 -12.93 -2.65 17.61
C ALA A 126 -13.65 -1.79 18.64
N LYS A 127 -12.86 -1.09 19.48
CA LYS A 127 -13.39 -0.05 20.38
C LYS A 127 -13.58 1.25 19.60
N ALA A 128 -14.59 2.04 19.97
CA ALA A 128 -14.78 3.37 19.41
C ALA A 128 -13.54 4.24 19.66
N GLY A 129 -13.11 4.99 18.64
CA GLY A 129 -11.95 5.89 18.73
C GLY A 129 -10.57 5.23 18.61
N ASP A 130 -10.48 3.95 18.24
CA ASP A 130 -9.20 3.32 17.93
C ASP A 130 -8.66 3.82 16.57
N GLU A 131 -7.76 4.79 16.61
CA GLU A 131 -7.12 5.36 15.41
C GLU A 131 -6.43 4.30 14.55
N GLY A 132 -5.82 3.28 15.17
CA GLY A 132 -5.18 2.19 14.47
C GLY A 132 -6.17 1.31 13.70
N HIS A 133 -7.37 1.11 14.25
CA HIS A 133 -8.48 0.46 13.55
C HIS A 133 -8.99 1.33 12.39
N LEU A 134 -9.27 2.62 12.65
CA LEU A 134 -9.75 3.56 11.63
C LEU A 134 -8.79 3.63 10.45
N ARG A 135 -7.50 3.82 10.71
CA ARG A 135 -6.45 3.85 9.71
C ARG A 135 -6.49 2.61 8.80
N LYS A 136 -6.61 1.42 9.37
CA LYS A 136 -6.66 0.16 8.60
C LYS A 136 -7.91 0.10 7.74
N MET A 137 -9.09 0.39 8.31
CA MET A 137 -10.34 0.36 7.57
C MET A 137 -10.31 1.32 6.37
N LEU A 138 -9.90 2.56 6.61
CA LEU A 138 -9.76 3.56 5.56
C LEU A 138 -8.70 3.17 4.51
N SER A 139 -7.58 2.55 4.91
CA SER A 139 -6.56 2.10 3.95
C SER A 139 -7.06 0.97 3.03
N TYR A 140 -7.95 0.11 3.54
CA TYR A 140 -8.60 -0.90 2.70
C TYR A 140 -9.63 -0.27 1.75
N GLU A 141 -10.40 0.73 2.19
CA GLU A 141 -11.29 1.50 1.31
C GLU A 141 -10.50 2.17 0.16
N VAL A 142 -9.37 2.81 0.50
CA VAL A 142 -8.45 3.42 -0.48
C VAL A 142 -7.93 2.40 -1.49
N GLU A 143 -7.53 1.22 -1.03
CA GLU A 143 -7.04 0.16 -1.92
C GLU A 143 -8.15 -0.36 -2.85
N GLN A 144 -9.38 -0.56 -2.35
CA GLN A 144 -10.51 -0.92 -3.19
C GLN A 144 -10.79 0.15 -4.24
N TYR A 145 -10.76 1.43 -3.86
CA TYR A 145 -10.91 2.55 -4.78
C TYR A 145 -9.81 2.55 -5.84
N PHE A 146 -8.55 2.37 -5.44
CA PHE A 146 -7.42 2.31 -6.36
C PHE A 146 -7.63 1.27 -7.45
N TYR A 147 -7.93 0.02 -7.08
CA TYR A 147 -8.07 -1.05 -8.06
C TYR A 147 -9.35 -0.92 -8.92
N SER A 148 -10.44 -0.37 -8.37
CA SER A 148 -11.70 -0.21 -9.11
C SER A 148 -11.75 1.04 -10.00
N GLU A 149 -11.08 2.14 -9.62
CA GLU A 149 -11.23 3.44 -10.27
C GLU A 149 -9.94 4.01 -10.86
N VAL A 150 -8.78 3.70 -10.29
CA VAL A 150 -7.49 4.27 -10.72
C VAL A 150 -6.77 3.32 -11.67
N ALA A 151 -6.58 2.06 -11.26
CA ALA A 151 -5.90 1.03 -12.04
C ALA A 151 -6.46 0.81 -13.47
N PRO A 152 -7.78 0.95 -13.73
CA PRO A 152 -8.31 0.86 -15.10
C PRO A 152 -7.91 2.02 -16.03
N LYS A 153 -7.52 3.17 -15.45
CA LYS A 153 -7.12 4.37 -16.21
C LYS A 153 -5.61 4.42 -16.48
N LEU A 154 -4.84 3.52 -15.87
CA LEU A 154 -3.41 3.40 -16.09
C LEU A 154 -3.11 2.72 -17.44
N GLY A 155 -2.06 3.18 -18.13
CA GLY A 155 -1.58 2.58 -19.36
C GLY A 155 -1.07 1.14 -19.16
N ASP A 156 -0.96 0.39 -20.25
CA ASP A 156 -0.52 -1.02 -20.23
C ASP A 156 0.94 -1.19 -19.77
N ASP A 157 1.72 -0.11 -19.80
CA ASP A 157 3.12 -0.07 -19.37
C ASP A 157 3.28 0.20 -17.86
N VAL A 158 2.21 0.58 -17.16
CA VAL A 158 2.14 0.67 -15.70
C VAL A 158 1.47 -0.59 -15.17
N ALA A 159 2.26 -1.65 -15.02
CA ALA A 159 1.74 -2.96 -14.63
C ALA A 159 1.20 -2.94 -13.18
N VAL A 160 -0.11 -3.20 -13.06
CA VAL A 160 -0.85 -3.37 -11.79
C VAL A 160 -1.88 -4.48 -11.97
N ALA A 161 -2.31 -5.09 -10.86
CA ALA A 161 -3.42 -6.04 -10.90
C ALA A 161 -4.71 -5.33 -11.36
N LYS A 162 -5.56 -6.03 -12.12
CA LYS A 162 -6.87 -5.50 -12.52
C LYS A 162 -7.95 -5.98 -11.56
N CYS A 163 -8.84 -5.09 -11.15
CA CYS A 163 -10.02 -5.43 -10.37
C CYS A 163 -11.05 -6.15 -11.24
N LEU A 164 -11.53 -7.29 -10.78
CA LEU A 164 -12.62 -8.03 -11.44
C LEU A 164 -13.93 -7.88 -10.69
N ALA A 165 -13.91 -7.92 -9.36
CA ALA A 165 -15.08 -7.73 -8.52
C ALA A 165 -14.69 -7.06 -7.19
N SER A 166 -15.55 -6.20 -6.67
CA SER A 166 -15.39 -5.58 -5.37
C SER A 166 -16.70 -5.57 -4.58
N THR A 167 -16.60 -5.55 -3.25
CA THR A 167 -17.74 -5.23 -2.39
C THR A 167 -18.16 -3.76 -2.50
N ARG A 168 -17.30 -2.87 -3.04
CA ARG A 168 -17.64 -1.46 -3.26
C ARG A 168 -18.79 -1.28 -4.27
N ASP A 169 -18.89 -2.15 -5.26
CA ASP A 169 -19.93 -2.12 -6.30
C ASP A 169 -21.02 -3.21 -6.11
N MET A 170 -21.15 -3.80 -4.91
CA MET A 170 -22.02 -4.97 -4.69
C MET A 170 -23.53 -4.67 -4.65
N ALA A 171 -23.94 -3.40 -4.59
CA ALA A 171 -25.35 -3.02 -4.50
C ALA A 171 -26.16 -3.62 -5.66
N GLY A 172 -27.23 -4.35 -5.33
CA GLY A 172 -28.09 -5.02 -6.31
C GLY A 172 -27.53 -6.33 -6.90
N LYS A 173 -26.30 -6.74 -6.53
CA LYS A 173 -25.77 -8.05 -6.95
C LYS A 173 -26.40 -9.18 -6.13
N PRO A 174 -26.56 -10.39 -6.72
CA PRO A 174 -27.08 -11.53 -5.99
C PRO A 174 -26.26 -11.84 -4.74
N ARG A 175 -26.95 -12.06 -3.61
CA ARG A 175 -26.35 -12.51 -2.34
C ARG A 175 -25.35 -11.51 -1.73
N ALA A 176 -25.46 -10.23 -2.10
CA ALA A 176 -24.64 -9.15 -1.54
C ALA A 176 -24.97 -8.86 -0.06
N ASP A 177 -26.19 -9.20 0.39
CA ASP A 177 -26.61 -9.13 1.79
C ASP A 177 -25.77 -10.03 2.71
N GLU A 178 -25.23 -11.14 2.19
CA GLU A 178 -24.29 -12.00 2.93
C GLU A 178 -22.92 -11.34 3.17
N LEU A 179 -22.64 -10.18 2.55
CA LEU A 179 -21.34 -9.50 2.56
C LEU A 179 -21.35 -8.12 3.23
N GLU A 180 -22.47 -7.63 3.77
CA GLU A 180 -22.64 -6.24 4.25
C GLU A 180 -21.62 -5.76 5.30
N ALA A 181 -20.98 -6.67 6.04
CA ALA A 181 -19.97 -6.35 7.07
C ALA A 181 -18.53 -6.66 6.65
N LEU A 182 -18.30 -7.00 5.38
CA LEU A 182 -17.02 -7.41 4.83
C LEU A 182 -16.59 -6.45 3.73
N MET A 183 -15.27 -6.25 3.58
CA MET A 183 -14.73 -5.69 2.34
C MET A 183 -13.97 -6.79 1.62
N ALA A 184 -14.21 -6.95 0.32
CA ALA A 184 -13.48 -7.93 -0.47
C ALA A 184 -13.25 -7.46 -1.89
N THR A 185 -12.09 -7.82 -2.44
CA THR A 185 -11.72 -7.53 -3.82
C THR A 185 -11.12 -8.77 -4.46
N ILE A 186 -11.62 -9.11 -5.65
CA ILE A 186 -11.01 -10.10 -6.54
C ILE A 186 -10.20 -9.37 -7.59
N ILE A 187 -8.90 -9.67 -7.64
CA ILE A 187 -7.95 -9.08 -8.59
C ILE A 187 -7.20 -10.18 -9.36
N THR A 188 -6.60 -9.81 -10.48
CA THR A 188 -5.76 -10.70 -11.30
C THR A 188 -4.48 -11.11 -10.57
N ASP A 189 -4.06 -12.37 -10.70
CA ASP A 189 -2.74 -12.81 -10.24
C ASP A 189 -1.64 -12.26 -11.15
N LEU A 190 -0.70 -11.48 -10.62
CA LEU A 190 0.42 -10.88 -11.37
C LEU A 190 1.54 -11.89 -11.67
N ARG A 191 1.65 -12.97 -10.88
CA ARG A 191 2.79 -13.91 -10.92
C ARG A 191 3.01 -14.61 -12.26
N PRO A 192 1.98 -14.92 -13.07
CA PRO A 192 2.20 -15.49 -14.41
C PRO A 192 3.05 -14.59 -15.33
N GLN A 193 2.97 -13.26 -15.18
CA GLN A 193 3.76 -12.31 -15.97
C GLN A 193 5.00 -11.80 -15.21
N PHE A 194 4.91 -11.70 -13.89
CA PHE A 194 5.96 -11.22 -13.00
C PHE A 194 6.26 -12.28 -11.93
N PRO A 195 6.99 -13.36 -12.26
CA PRO A 195 7.12 -14.53 -11.38
C PRO A 195 8.10 -14.34 -10.21
N VAL A 196 8.92 -13.29 -10.22
CA VAL A 196 9.98 -13.10 -9.21
C VAL A 196 9.52 -12.09 -8.16
N ALA A 197 9.25 -12.58 -6.94
CA ALA A 197 8.94 -11.76 -5.77
C ALA A 197 10.16 -11.00 -5.23
N GLY A 198 9.97 -9.76 -4.79
CA GLY A 198 11.03 -9.01 -4.11
C GLY A 198 11.28 -9.46 -2.66
N GLU A 199 10.35 -10.22 -2.04
CA GLU A 199 10.44 -10.69 -0.64
C GLU A 199 11.70 -11.50 -0.29
N LYS A 200 12.36 -12.13 -1.28
CA LYS A 200 13.59 -12.92 -1.07
C LYS A 200 14.86 -12.09 -1.19
N ARG A 201 14.74 -10.83 -1.59
CA ARG A 201 15.85 -9.91 -1.85
C ARG A 201 15.43 -8.54 -1.28
N LEU A 202 15.60 -8.37 0.03
CA LEU A 202 15.36 -7.11 0.75
C LEU A 202 15.99 -5.89 0.04
N VAL A 203 17.02 -6.13 -0.79
CA VAL A 203 17.57 -5.18 -1.75
C VAL A 203 17.35 -5.67 -3.19
N LEU A 204 16.82 -4.79 -4.04
CA LEU A 204 16.65 -5.04 -5.47
C LEU A 204 18.01 -5.10 -6.16
N ASN A 205 18.13 -5.87 -7.25
CA ASN A 205 19.34 -5.77 -8.07
C ASN A 205 19.33 -4.48 -8.92
N ARG A 206 20.48 -4.17 -9.54
CA ARG A 206 20.63 -2.97 -10.36
C ARG A 206 19.53 -2.80 -11.41
N LEU A 207 19.17 -3.86 -12.14
CA LEU A 207 18.16 -3.80 -13.19
C LEU A 207 16.75 -3.58 -12.63
N GLN A 208 16.42 -4.27 -11.53
CA GLN A 208 15.14 -4.15 -10.84
C GLN A 208 14.92 -2.76 -10.25
N VAL A 209 15.97 -2.10 -9.72
CA VAL A 209 15.86 -0.70 -9.27
C VAL A 209 15.49 0.21 -10.45
N ARG A 210 16.15 0.06 -11.60
CA ARG A 210 15.86 0.93 -12.77
C ARG A 210 14.44 0.70 -13.27
N ALA A 211 14.02 -0.56 -13.36
CA ALA A 211 12.66 -0.90 -13.73
C ALA A 211 11.62 -0.36 -12.73
N ALA A 212 11.93 -0.34 -11.43
CA ALA A 212 11.07 0.27 -10.41
C ALA A 212 10.99 1.80 -10.55
N LEU A 213 12.11 2.47 -10.83
CA LEU A 213 12.12 3.92 -11.09
C LEU A 213 11.31 4.28 -12.34
N ASP A 214 11.47 3.51 -13.42
CA ASP A 214 10.73 3.71 -14.65
C ASP A 214 9.23 3.51 -14.42
N TRP A 215 8.84 2.46 -13.68
CA TRP A 215 7.45 2.22 -13.31
C TRP A 215 6.87 3.37 -12.47
N LEU A 216 7.59 3.83 -11.45
CA LEU A 216 7.14 4.95 -10.59
C LEU A 216 6.99 6.24 -11.39
N ALA A 217 7.97 6.55 -12.24
CA ALA A 217 7.93 7.73 -13.10
C ALA A 217 6.70 7.71 -14.02
N LYS A 218 6.42 6.56 -14.66
CA LYS A 218 5.24 6.37 -15.52
C LYS A 218 3.93 6.45 -14.74
N TYR A 219 3.87 5.82 -13.57
CA TYR A 219 2.70 5.88 -12.69
C TYR A 219 2.40 7.32 -12.24
N HIS A 220 3.41 8.04 -11.74
CA HIS A 220 3.27 9.43 -11.33
C HIS A 220 2.88 10.33 -12.51
N SER A 221 3.53 10.18 -13.66
CA SER A 221 3.26 10.98 -14.86
C SER A 221 1.85 10.77 -15.40
N SER A 222 1.43 9.51 -15.55
CA SER A 222 0.09 9.17 -16.04
C SER A 222 -1.02 9.67 -15.11
N SER A 223 -0.76 9.76 -13.81
CA SER A 223 -1.75 10.25 -12.84
C SER A 223 -2.16 11.71 -13.08
N TRP A 224 -1.32 12.54 -13.69
CA TRP A 224 -1.63 13.94 -14.03
C TRP A 224 -2.83 14.08 -14.96
N ALA A 225 -3.15 13.06 -15.75
CA ALA A 225 -4.36 13.04 -16.58
C ALA A 225 -5.65 12.89 -15.76
N SER A 226 -5.55 12.34 -14.53
CA SER A 226 -6.67 11.92 -13.70
C SER A 226 -6.79 12.68 -12.37
N LEU A 227 -5.92 13.67 -12.13
CA LEU A 227 -6.00 14.52 -10.94
C LEU A 227 -7.31 15.32 -10.95
N PRO A 228 -8.09 15.30 -9.86
CA PRO A 228 -9.32 16.07 -9.78
C PRO A 228 -9.05 17.54 -9.46
N ASP A 229 -10.01 18.38 -9.82
CA ASP A 229 -9.99 19.81 -9.48
C ASP A 229 -10.37 20.10 -8.00
N ASP A 230 -10.93 19.11 -7.29
CA ASP A 230 -11.41 19.25 -5.90
C ASP A 230 -10.73 18.26 -4.95
N LEU A 231 -9.91 18.80 -4.04
CA LEU A 231 -9.18 18.06 -3.02
C LEU A 231 -10.09 17.50 -1.92
N ASN A 232 -11.30 18.04 -1.72
CA ASN A 232 -12.23 17.56 -0.69
C ASN A 232 -12.69 16.12 -0.92
N ARG A 233 -12.53 15.61 -2.15
CA ARG A 233 -12.82 14.23 -2.53
C ARG A 233 -11.83 13.21 -1.97
N PHE A 234 -10.66 13.62 -1.49
CA PHE A 234 -9.67 12.72 -0.91
C PHE A 234 -9.94 12.49 0.59
N LEU A 235 -9.42 11.38 1.11
CA LEU A 235 -9.55 11.04 2.53
C LEU A 235 -8.61 11.89 3.38
N LEU A 236 -9.16 12.38 4.49
CA LEU A 236 -8.39 13.09 5.53
C LEU A 236 -7.66 12.09 6.44
N PRO A 237 -6.72 12.55 7.29
CA PRO A 237 -6.14 11.73 8.34
C PRO A 237 -7.22 11.01 9.19
N PRO A 238 -6.98 9.80 9.70
CA PRO A 238 -8.05 8.91 10.20
C PRO A 238 -9.02 9.54 11.21
N LEU A 239 -8.51 10.29 12.18
CA LEU A 239 -9.34 10.96 13.18
C LEU A 239 -10.14 12.14 12.61
N ASP A 240 -9.60 12.86 11.64
CA ASP A 240 -10.27 13.99 11.00
C ASP A 240 -11.29 13.50 9.97
N GLU A 241 -11.00 12.40 9.28
CA GLU A 241 -11.95 11.70 8.41
C GLU A 241 -13.15 11.17 9.21
N GLN A 242 -12.91 10.56 10.38
CA GLN A 242 -13.99 10.12 11.26
C GLN A 242 -14.89 11.29 11.66
N LYS A 243 -14.32 12.42 12.11
CA LYS A 243 -15.10 13.63 12.44
C LYS A 243 -15.90 14.15 11.25
N ARG A 244 -15.30 14.11 10.04
CA ARG A 244 -15.96 14.54 8.79
C ARG A 244 -17.15 13.63 8.42
N ARG A 245 -17.01 12.32 8.64
CA ARG A 245 -18.11 11.36 8.46
C ARG A 245 -19.21 11.56 9.50
N ASP A 246 -18.84 11.74 10.77
CA ASP A 246 -19.79 11.97 11.87
C ASP A 246 -20.59 13.27 11.69
N SER A 247 -20.01 14.30 11.06
CA SER A 247 -20.69 15.56 10.75
C SER A 247 -21.55 15.53 9.48
N GLY A 248 -21.58 14.40 8.75
CA GLY A 248 -22.30 14.26 7.49
C GLY A 248 -21.68 15.06 6.33
N GLN A 249 -20.42 15.47 6.45
CA GLN A 249 -19.69 16.27 5.45
C GLN A 249 -18.76 15.44 4.57
N ALA A 250 -18.72 14.12 4.77
CA ALA A 250 -17.90 13.23 3.95
C ALA A 250 -18.41 13.20 2.50
N PRO A 251 -17.50 13.17 1.50
CA PRO A 251 -17.91 13.01 0.11
C PRO A 251 -18.60 11.66 -0.08
N ALA A 252 -19.57 11.60 -1.00
CA ALA A 252 -20.32 10.37 -1.29
C ALA A 252 -19.45 9.24 -1.83
N ASP A 253 -18.29 9.56 -2.40
CA ASP A 253 -17.32 8.60 -2.94
C ASP A 253 -15.88 9.09 -2.64
N PRO A 254 -15.36 8.76 -1.45
CA PRO A 254 -14.01 9.14 -1.06
C PRO A 254 -12.98 8.40 -1.92
N LYS A 255 -11.98 9.14 -2.41
CA LYS A 255 -10.99 8.63 -3.36
C LYS A 255 -9.80 7.93 -2.68
N LEU A 256 -8.60 8.46 -2.91
CA LEU A 256 -7.35 8.08 -2.30
C LEU A 256 -7.08 8.96 -1.08
N TRP A 257 -5.97 8.77 -0.39
CA TRP A 257 -5.54 9.67 0.68
C TRP A 257 -5.24 11.08 0.15
N LEU A 258 -5.62 12.12 0.90
CA LEU A 258 -5.24 13.50 0.58
C LEU A 258 -3.73 13.66 0.68
N ASN A 259 -3.11 13.03 1.67
CA ASN A 259 -1.66 12.94 1.81
C ASN A 259 -1.30 11.45 1.80
N GLY A 260 -0.85 10.95 0.65
CA GLY A 260 -0.45 9.56 0.47
C GLY A 260 0.79 9.21 1.30
N GLY A 261 0.98 7.92 1.57
CA GLY A 261 2.06 7.45 2.44
C GLY A 261 1.77 7.65 3.93
N TYR A 262 2.83 7.90 4.72
CA TYR A 262 2.77 7.95 6.18
C TYR A 262 2.92 9.36 6.77
N THR A 263 2.87 10.37 5.90
CA THR A 263 3.14 11.79 6.16
C THR A 263 2.14 12.42 7.15
N TYR A 264 0.91 11.89 7.25
CA TYR A 264 -0.18 12.48 8.04
C TYR A 264 -0.02 12.40 9.57
N LEU A 265 0.99 11.67 10.06
CA LEU A 265 1.28 11.55 11.49
C LEU A 265 1.98 12.82 11.99
N ALA A 266 1.22 13.88 12.23
CA ALA A 266 1.73 15.13 12.79
C ALA A 266 0.98 15.52 14.08
N THR A 267 1.74 15.65 15.18
CA THR A 267 1.31 16.44 16.35
C THR A 267 1.81 17.88 16.16
N ARG A 268 0.95 18.87 16.48
CA ARG A 268 1.14 20.30 16.13
C ARG A 268 2.02 21.04 17.15
N ARG A 269 3.19 21.55 16.73
CA ARG A 269 4.00 22.61 17.39
C ARG A 269 4.73 23.44 16.31
N LYS A 270 4.00 24.43 15.76
CA LYS A 270 4.21 25.23 14.53
C LYS A 270 5.59 25.83 14.17
N GLU A 271 6.72 25.32 14.66
CA GLU A 271 8.03 25.97 14.50
C GLU A 271 9.19 24.99 14.23
N SER A 272 8.97 23.68 14.23
CA SER A 272 10.05 22.72 13.92
C SER A 272 10.23 22.51 12.41
N VAL A 273 11.46 22.25 11.96
CA VAL A 273 11.74 21.88 10.55
C VAL A 273 10.91 20.67 10.12
N ALA A 274 10.73 19.71 11.03
CA ALA A 274 9.89 18.53 10.82
C ALA A 274 8.45 18.88 10.43
N GLU A 275 7.87 19.93 11.01
CA GLU A 275 6.53 20.39 10.67
C GLU A 275 6.50 21.19 9.38
N LEU A 276 7.48 22.07 9.15
CA LEU A 276 7.59 22.79 7.88
C LEU A 276 7.68 21.84 6.68
N VAL A 277 8.42 20.73 6.85
CA VAL A 277 8.53 19.68 5.84
C VAL A 277 7.18 18.97 5.62
N ALA A 278 6.48 18.61 6.69
CA ALA A 278 5.16 17.96 6.59
C ALA A 278 4.10 18.89 5.99
N ASP A 279 4.12 20.17 6.34
CA ASP A 279 3.26 21.20 5.77
C ASP A 279 3.55 21.36 4.27
N PHE A 280 4.82 21.53 3.88
CA PHE A 280 5.19 21.61 2.47
C PHE A 280 4.76 20.37 1.67
N LEU A 281 4.86 19.17 2.23
CA LEU A 281 4.48 17.94 1.52
C LEU A 281 2.97 17.69 1.53
N THR A 282 2.19 18.43 2.31
CA THR A 282 0.73 18.34 2.25
C THR A 282 0.24 18.83 0.89
N PRO A 283 -0.54 18.01 0.15
CA PRO A 283 -0.99 18.42 -1.17
C PRO A 283 -1.91 19.63 -1.14
N SER A 284 -1.60 20.61 -1.99
CA SER A 284 -2.32 21.89 -2.11
C SER A 284 -2.77 22.20 -3.54
N GLY A 285 -2.60 21.24 -4.47
CA GLY A 285 -2.96 21.39 -5.89
C GLY A 285 -1.80 21.88 -6.75
N ARG A 286 -0.56 21.69 -6.31
CA ARG A 286 0.63 22.15 -7.04
C ARG A 286 0.86 21.31 -8.31
N PRO A 287 1.45 21.88 -9.37
CA PRO A 287 1.64 21.18 -10.66
C PRO A 287 2.45 19.89 -10.58
N PHE A 288 3.31 19.73 -9.56
CA PHE A 288 4.20 18.57 -9.39
C PHE A 288 3.57 17.43 -8.59
N GLU A 289 2.39 17.66 -8.00
CA GLU A 289 1.67 16.63 -7.27
C GLU A 289 1.12 15.58 -8.24
N SER A 290 1.12 14.33 -7.81
CA SER A 290 0.70 13.16 -8.57
C SER A 290 -0.01 12.19 -7.63
N HIS A 291 -0.66 11.15 -8.17
CA HIS A 291 -0.92 9.97 -7.34
C HIS A 291 0.41 9.28 -7.05
N ILE A 292 0.68 9.00 -5.78
CA ILE A 292 1.82 8.21 -5.30
C ILE A 292 1.33 6.85 -4.78
N HIS A 293 2.24 5.88 -4.71
CA HIS A 293 1.98 4.54 -4.17
C HIS A 293 1.91 4.57 -2.64
N GLY A 294 2.78 5.35 -1.98
CA GLY A 294 2.80 5.59 -0.54
C GLY A 294 3.44 4.50 0.33
N ASP A 295 3.56 3.28 -0.17
CA ASP A 295 4.26 2.17 0.50
C ASP A 295 5.24 1.42 -0.43
N VAL A 296 6.11 2.15 -1.12
CA VAL A 296 7.09 1.55 -2.05
C VAL A 296 8.17 0.79 -1.29
N LYS A 297 8.31 -0.50 -1.61
CA LYS A 297 9.36 -1.41 -1.10
C LYS A 297 9.41 -2.68 -1.94
N SER A 298 10.51 -3.44 -1.85
CA SER A 298 10.72 -4.70 -2.58
C SER A 298 9.60 -5.72 -2.37
N GLU A 299 9.01 -5.75 -1.19
CA GLU A 299 7.94 -6.66 -0.80
C GLU A 299 6.62 -6.34 -1.50
N ASN A 300 6.47 -5.12 -2.02
CA ASN A 300 5.26 -4.65 -2.69
C ASN A 300 5.42 -4.63 -4.22
N LEU A 301 6.39 -5.39 -4.77
CA LEU A 301 6.55 -5.55 -6.20
C LEU A 301 6.94 -6.97 -6.62
N PHE A 302 6.49 -7.33 -7.81
CA PHE A 302 6.99 -8.47 -8.56
C PHE A 302 7.82 -8.00 -9.75
N THR A 303 8.74 -8.85 -10.21
CA THR A 303 9.58 -8.58 -11.38
C THR A 303 9.49 -9.70 -12.41
N THR A 304 9.79 -9.38 -13.67
CA THR A 304 10.03 -10.39 -14.70
C THR A 304 11.24 -11.25 -14.34
N GLN A 305 11.39 -12.41 -14.99
CA GLN A 305 12.58 -13.26 -14.79
C GLN A 305 13.89 -12.52 -15.10
N ALA A 306 13.86 -11.62 -16.09
CA ALA A 306 15.00 -10.77 -16.43
C ALA A 306 15.23 -9.67 -15.38
N GLY A 307 14.17 -9.18 -14.73
CA GLY A 307 14.24 -8.07 -13.77
C GLY A 307 14.15 -6.69 -14.43
N ASP A 308 13.83 -6.63 -15.72
CA ASP A 308 13.73 -5.42 -16.55
C ASP A 308 12.34 -4.75 -16.53
N LYS A 309 11.34 -5.40 -15.93
CA LYS A 309 10.02 -4.82 -15.68
C LYS A 309 9.53 -5.23 -14.30
N VAL A 310 8.73 -4.34 -13.70
CA VAL A 310 8.10 -4.59 -12.40
C VAL A 310 6.59 -4.38 -12.47
N ALA A 311 5.88 -4.99 -11.53
CA ALA A 311 4.48 -4.70 -11.24
C ALA A 311 4.34 -4.46 -9.74
N PHE A 312 3.81 -3.30 -9.36
CA PHE A 312 3.54 -2.95 -7.96
C PHE A 312 2.17 -3.45 -7.52
N PHE A 313 2.03 -3.68 -6.23
CA PHE A 313 0.80 -4.06 -5.55
C PHE A 313 0.78 -3.51 -4.11
N ASP A 314 -0.35 -3.66 -3.42
CA ASP A 314 -0.59 -3.13 -2.06
C ASP A 314 -0.70 -1.60 -1.98
N PHE A 315 -1.66 -1.03 -2.72
CA PHE A 315 -1.93 0.41 -2.82
C PHE A 315 -2.73 1.00 -1.64
N GLN A 316 -2.55 0.46 -0.44
CA GLN A 316 -3.28 0.87 0.78
C GLN A 316 -3.02 2.31 1.21
N TYR A 317 -1.85 2.83 0.85
CA TYR A 317 -1.42 4.19 1.18
C TYR A 317 -1.34 5.08 -0.06
N ALA A 318 -1.95 4.67 -1.16
CA ALA A 318 -2.01 5.48 -2.36
C ALA A 318 -2.77 6.78 -2.10
N GLY A 319 -2.27 7.88 -2.63
CA GLY A 319 -2.77 9.23 -2.32
C GLY A 319 -2.15 10.28 -3.20
N LEU A 320 -2.50 11.54 -2.95
CA LEU A 320 -1.76 12.66 -3.54
C LEU A 320 -0.42 12.86 -2.82
N GLY A 321 0.57 13.31 -3.56
CA GLY A 321 1.87 13.71 -3.05
C GLY A 321 2.81 14.10 -4.17
N VAL A 322 4.01 14.55 -3.82
CA VAL A 322 5.09 14.70 -4.78
C VAL A 322 5.76 13.33 -4.95
N GLY A 323 6.01 12.89 -6.19
CA GLY A 323 6.55 11.55 -6.46
C GLY A 323 7.89 11.24 -5.78
N THR A 324 8.62 12.25 -5.30
CA THR A 324 9.84 12.07 -4.50
C THR A 324 9.60 11.40 -3.15
N CYS A 325 8.38 11.45 -2.60
CA CYS A 325 8.01 10.71 -1.38
C CYS A 325 8.15 9.20 -1.55
N ASP A 326 7.72 8.66 -2.71
CA ASP A 326 7.89 7.25 -3.04
C ASP A 326 9.36 6.90 -3.25
N LEU A 327 10.13 7.79 -3.86
CA LEU A 327 11.58 7.60 -4.06
C LEU A 327 12.32 7.54 -2.72
N ALA A 328 11.96 8.38 -1.75
CA ALA A 328 12.68 8.45 -0.47
C ALA A 328 12.58 7.10 0.26
N LYS A 329 11.40 6.50 0.21
CA LYS A 329 11.15 5.17 0.73
C LYS A 329 11.84 4.08 -0.09
N LEU A 330 11.74 4.11 -1.42
CA LEU A 330 12.42 3.13 -2.29
C LEU A 330 13.92 3.10 -2.05
N PHE A 331 14.56 4.28 -2.04
CA PHE A 331 16.02 4.43 -1.89
C PHE A 331 16.46 3.92 -0.53
N THR A 332 15.68 4.18 0.50
CA THR A 332 16.01 3.71 1.84
C THR A 332 15.77 2.21 2.00
N CYS A 333 14.65 1.70 1.52
CA CYS A 333 14.19 0.35 1.85
C CYS A 333 14.65 -0.73 0.87
N SER A 334 15.02 -0.38 -0.37
CA SER A 334 15.14 -1.40 -1.43
C SER A 334 16.24 -1.15 -2.45
N VAL A 335 16.86 0.03 -2.48
CA VAL A 335 18.02 0.29 -3.34
C VAL A 335 19.30 -0.16 -2.63
N PRO A 336 20.17 -0.96 -3.26
CA PRO A 336 21.48 -1.28 -2.69
C PRO A 336 22.32 -0.03 -2.43
N LEU A 337 22.98 0.02 -1.27
CA LEU A 337 23.76 1.19 -0.85
C LEU A 337 24.84 1.57 -1.88
N GLU A 338 25.48 0.60 -2.53
CA GLU A 338 26.51 0.81 -3.57
C GLU A 338 25.97 1.41 -4.89
N MET A 339 24.68 1.68 -4.95
CA MET A 339 24.07 2.46 -6.01
C MET A 339 23.80 3.91 -5.62
N LEU A 340 23.80 4.21 -4.31
CA LEU A 340 23.52 5.53 -3.77
C LEU A 340 24.81 6.32 -3.54
N THR A 341 25.81 5.66 -2.95
CA THR A 341 27.11 6.26 -2.63
C THR A 341 28.26 5.29 -2.92
N TYR A 342 29.44 5.86 -3.20
CA TYR A 342 30.70 5.13 -3.29
C TYR A 342 31.47 5.09 -1.96
N ASP A 343 31.02 5.80 -0.93
CA ASP A 343 31.65 5.79 0.39
C ASP A 343 31.45 4.42 1.05
N GLU A 344 32.55 3.73 1.38
CA GLU A 344 32.53 2.46 2.10
C GLU A 344 32.14 2.66 3.58
N ASP A 345 32.54 3.79 4.16
CA ASP A 345 32.20 4.23 5.52
C ASP A 345 31.35 5.52 5.43
N ILE A 346 30.08 5.45 5.86
CA ILE A 346 29.16 6.59 5.76
C ILE A 346 29.57 7.69 6.76
N PRO A 347 29.87 8.92 6.29
CA PRO A 347 30.24 10.03 7.17
C PRO A 347 29.03 10.58 7.95
N ASP A 348 29.28 11.41 8.96
CA ASP A 348 28.20 12.06 9.75
C ASP A 348 27.29 12.95 8.89
N GLN A 349 27.86 13.61 7.88
CA GLN A 349 27.16 14.40 6.88
C GLN A 349 27.60 13.97 5.50
N LEU A 350 26.63 13.61 4.66
CA LEU A 350 26.86 13.15 3.30
C LEU A 350 26.08 14.06 2.34
N PRO A 351 26.74 14.85 1.46
CA PRO A 351 26.07 15.51 0.34
C PRO A 351 25.54 14.50 -0.67
N MET A 352 24.67 14.92 -1.60
CA MET A 352 24.20 14.04 -2.68
C MET A 352 25.37 13.55 -3.55
N ASP A 353 25.58 12.24 -3.59
CA ASP A 353 26.60 11.61 -4.42
C ASP A 353 26.07 11.33 -5.85
N LYS A 354 26.98 10.98 -6.76
CA LYS A 354 26.70 10.70 -8.18
C LYS A 354 25.76 9.52 -8.38
N GLY A 355 25.79 8.52 -7.49
CA GLY A 355 24.91 7.35 -7.54
C GLY A 355 23.44 7.74 -7.33
N GLU A 356 23.16 8.40 -6.19
CA GLU A 356 21.87 9.01 -5.87
C GLU A 356 21.40 9.93 -7.01
N ARG A 357 22.26 10.85 -7.45
CA ARG A 357 21.96 11.79 -8.53
C ARG A 357 21.55 11.10 -9.83
N ALA A 358 22.29 10.08 -10.28
CA ALA A 358 22.00 9.39 -11.53
C ALA A 358 20.63 8.67 -11.52
N LEU A 359 20.23 8.11 -10.38
CA LEU A 359 18.91 7.49 -10.22
C LEU A 359 17.78 8.51 -10.26
N LEU A 360 18.00 9.67 -9.62
CA LEU A 360 17.06 10.78 -9.63
C LEU A 360 16.92 11.41 -11.03
N GLU A 361 18.02 11.58 -11.75
CA GLU A 361 18.03 12.05 -13.14
C GLU A 361 17.23 11.10 -14.04
N GLN A 362 17.46 9.79 -13.95
CA GLN A 362 16.68 8.79 -14.70
C GLN A 362 15.17 8.91 -14.41
N TYR A 363 14.78 8.91 -13.12
CA TYR A 363 13.37 9.02 -12.76
C TYR A 363 12.75 10.29 -13.33
N ARG A 364 13.45 11.43 -13.21
CA ARG A 364 12.97 12.74 -13.69
C ARG A 364 12.84 12.78 -15.21
N GLU A 365 13.80 12.21 -15.94
CA GLU A 365 13.77 12.09 -17.39
C GLU A 365 12.55 11.29 -17.86
N THR A 366 12.32 10.10 -17.28
CA THR A 366 11.14 9.28 -17.59
C THR A 366 9.84 10.00 -17.21
N LEU A 367 9.79 10.65 -16.04
CA LEU A 367 8.60 11.37 -15.56
C LEU A 367 8.17 12.45 -16.55
N LEU A 368 9.13 13.24 -17.05
CA LEU A 368 8.87 14.32 -18.01
C LEU A 368 8.63 13.80 -19.43
N GLY A 369 9.30 12.72 -19.82
CA GLY A 369 9.15 12.09 -21.14
C GLY A 369 7.78 11.43 -21.35
N GLU A 370 7.20 10.88 -20.28
CA GLU A 370 5.91 10.18 -20.30
C GLU A 370 4.71 11.10 -19.98
N ARG A 371 4.95 12.42 -19.95
CA ARG A 371 3.95 13.42 -19.55
C ARG A 371 2.75 13.43 -20.51
N PRO A 372 1.50 13.32 -19.99
CA PRO A 372 0.32 13.49 -20.82
C PRO A 372 0.22 14.92 -21.39
N SER A 373 -0.20 15.04 -22.64
CA SER A 373 -0.33 16.34 -23.32
C SER A 373 -1.23 17.31 -22.54
N GLY A 374 -0.72 18.52 -22.29
CA GLY A 374 -1.46 19.58 -21.58
C GLY A 374 -1.69 19.33 -20.08
N LYS A 375 -1.06 18.30 -19.50
CA LYS A 375 -1.15 17.97 -18.06
C LYS A 375 0.23 17.99 -17.40
N GLY A 376 0.25 18.07 -16.07
CA GLY A 376 1.48 18.15 -15.29
C GLY A 376 2.28 19.44 -15.53
N PRO A 377 3.48 19.55 -14.94
CA PRO A 377 4.35 20.71 -15.10
C PRO A 377 4.97 20.71 -16.51
N SER A 378 5.14 21.89 -17.11
CA SER A 378 5.81 22.02 -18.43
C SER A 378 7.31 21.69 -18.36
N ALA A 379 7.92 21.93 -17.21
CA ALA A 379 9.28 21.60 -16.86
C ALA A 379 9.35 21.35 -15.35
N TYR A 380 10.35 20.59 -14.92
CA TYR A 380 10.63 20.35 -13.51
C TYR A 380 12.12 20.57 -13.30
N GLU A 381 12.57 21.82 -13.22
CA GLU A 381 14.01 22.15 -13.15
C GLU A 381 14.73 21.36 -12.08
N TRP A 382 15.99 21.00 -12.36
CA TRP A 382 16.77 20.11 -11.48
C TRP A 382 16.83 20.63 -10.04
N ASP A 383 17.07 21.92 -9.85
CA ASP A 383 17.17 22.51 -8.51
C ASP A 383 15.84 22.43 -7.75
N VAL A 384 14.71 22.65 -8.44
CA VAL A 384 13.37 22.51 -7.82
C VAL A 384 13.09 21.05 -7.48
N PHE A 385 13.44 20.13 -8.38
CA PHE A 385 13.32 18.69 -8.15
C PHE A 385 14.13 18.23 -6.93
N VAL A 386 15.37 18.69 -6.80
CA VAL A 386 16.23 18.38 -5.66
C VAL A 386 15.64 18.92 -4.36
N ARG A 387 15.08 20.14 -4.35
CA ARG A 387 14.41 20.67 -3.14
C ARG A 387 13.23 19.79 -2.69
N HIS A 388 12.44 19.27 -3.63
CA HIS A 388 11.34 18.35 -3.32
C HIS A 388 11.84 16.96 -2.89
N TRP A 389 12.97 16.49 -3.45
CA TRP A 389 13.64 15.26 -3.05
C TRP A 389 14.19 15.32 -1.63
N GLU A 390 14.94 16.37 -1.32
CA GLU A 390 15.52 16.59 0.01
C GLU A 390 14.43 16.72 1.07
N THR A 391 13.33 17.43 0.76
CA THR A 391 12.18 17.53 1.65
C THR A 391 11.52 16.18 1.91
N ALA A 392 11.38 15.33 0.89
CA ALA A 392 10.86 13.97 1.05
C ALA A 392 11.78 13.08 1.89
N LEU A 393 13.11 13.19 1.75
CA LEU A 393 14.07 12.47 2.60
C LEU A 393 13.99 12.89 4.07
N VAL A 394 13.91 14.19 4.34
CA VAL A 394 13.78 14.71 5.71
C VAL A 394 12.48 14.23 6.34
N ASP A 395 11.37 14.21 5.59
CA ASP A 395 10.09 13.69 6.09
C ASP A 395 10.16 12.18 6.36
N TRP A 396 10.78 11.42 5.47
CA TRP A 396 10.94 9.98 5.64
C TRP A 396 11.77 9.64 6.87
N CYS A 397 12.84 10.40 7.12
CA CYS A 397 13.64 10.28 8.35
C CYS A 397 12.83 10.66 9.60
N ARG A 398 12.01 11.72 9.54
CA ARG A 398 11.08 12.10 10.62
C ARG A 398 10.11 10.96 10.95
N PHE A 399 9.57 10.31 9.92
CA PHE A 399 8.68 9.16 10.09
C PHE A 399 9.41 7.97 10.76
N GLN A 400 10.58 7.58 10.25
CA GLN A 400 11.37 6.48 10.84
C GLN A 400 11.80 6.78 12.29
N ALA A 401 12.15 8.03 12.61
CA ALA A 401 12.46 8.41 13.99
C ALA A 401 11.30 8.13 14.97
N SER A 402 10.05 8.11 14.48
CA SER A 402 8.86 7.84 15.28
C SER A 402 8.43 6.36 15.28
N TRP A 403 8.85 5.57 14.30
CA TRP A 403 8.38 4.18 14.08
C TRP A 403 9.48 3.12 14.17
N GLY A 404 10.74 3.53 14.19
CA GLY A 404 11.92 2.68 14.08
C GLY A 404 12.66 2.92 12.77
N PHE A 405 13.96 2.62 12.76
CA PHE A 405 14.80 2.75 11.58
C PHE A 405 15.02 1.41 10.88
N TRP A 406 15.03 1.40 9.55
CA TRP A 406 15.34 0.23 8.72
C TRP A 406 15.83 0.61 7.32
N GLY A 407 16.51 -0.35 6.67
CA GLY A 407 17.11 -0.16 5.35
C GLY A 407 18.43 0.61 5.44
N ASN A 408 18.68 1.51 4.49
CA ASN A 408 19.87 2.35 4.40
C ASN A 408 19.85 3.49 5.45
N THR A 409 19.73 3.14 6.73
CA THR A 409 19.58 4.09 7.86
C THR A 409 20.74 5.08 7.96
N GLU A 410 21.98 4.58 7.93
CA GLU A 410 23.16 5.46 8.08
C GLU A 410 23.24 6.47 6.93
N TRP A 411 22.98 6.02 5.69
CA TRP A 411 22.90 6.90 4.53
C TRP A 411 21.78 7.94 4.68
N LEU A 412 20.57 7.52 5.08
CA LEU A 412 19.44 8.44 5.27
C LEU A 412 19.77 9.52 6.30
N GLU A 413 20.29 9.13 7.46
CA GLU A 413 20.63 10.09 8.51
C GLU A 413 21.75 11.04 8.09
N ALA A 414 22.80 10.55 7.43
CA ALA A 414 23.91 11.37 6.93
C ALA A 414 23.46 12.36 5.86
N ARG A 415 22.58 11.93 4.93
CA ARG A 415 21.96 12.81 3.93
C ARG A 415 21.11 13.88 4.61
N VAL A 416 20.27 13.51 5.57
CA VAL A 416 19.41 14.46 6.30
C VAL A 416 20.23 15.44 7.12
N ARG A 417 21.30 15.02 7.81
CA ARG A 417 22.20 15.94 8.51
C ARG A 417 22.84 16.95 7.55
N SER A 418 23.25 16.52 6.36
CA SER A 418 23.77 17.42 5.32
C SER A 418 22.71 18.40 4.79
N ILE A 419 21.45 17.98 4.62
CA ILE A 419 20.35 18.84 4.16
C ILE A 419 20.00 19.88 5.23
N LEU A 420 19.93 19.47 6.50
CA LEU A 420 19.63 20.38 7.62
C LEU A 420 20.73 21.42 7.86
N ALA A 421 21.95 21.17 7.41
CA ALA A 421 23.06 22.10 7.45
C ALA A 421 23.06 23.11 6.27
N ASP A 422 22.25 22.89 5.22
CA ASP A 422 22.10 23.82 4.10
C ASP A 422 21.15 24.97 4.47
N GLU A 423 21.73 26.14 4.78
CA GLU A 423 20.97 27.35 5.11
C GLU A 423 20.05 27.82 3.97
N ASP A 424 20.44 27.61 2.71
CA ASP A 424 19.63 27.97 1.54
C ASP A 424 18.41 27.06 1.42
N TRP A 425 18.56 25.76 1.74
CA TRP A 425 17.43 24.83 1.80
C TRP A 425 16.42 25.25 2.89
N VAL A 426 16.92 25.54 4.08
CA VAL A 426 16.07 25.96 5.21
C VAL A 426 15.34 27.27 4.90
N ALA A 427 16.03 28.24 4.30
CA ALA A 427 15.43 29.51 3.89
C ALA A 427 14.38 29.31 2.78
N TRP A 428 14.65 28.43 1.81
CA TRP A 428 13.71 28.05 0.75
C TRP A 428 12.44 27.42 1.35
N LEU A 429 12.57 26.42 2.22
CA LEU A 429 11.41 25.72 2.81
C LEU A 429 10.50 26.69 3.58
N LYS A 430 11.09 27.55 4.42
CA LYS A 430 10.34 28.58 5.16
C LYS A 430 9.58 29.51 4.22
N LYS A 431 10.18 29.87 3.09
CA LYS A 431 9.54 30.73 2.08
C LYS A 431 8.38 30.02 1.38
N GLU A 432 8.52 28.73 1.05
CA GLU A 432 7.44 27.98 0.39
C GLU A 432 6.24 27.79 1.31
N VAL A 433 6.45 27.43 2.58
CA VAL A 433 5.36 27.26 3.55
C VAL A 433 4.67 28.58 3.89
N ALA A 434 5.39 29.72 3.85
CA ALA A 434 4.80 31.04 4.12
C ALA A 434 3.95 31.62 2.97
N LYS A 435 3.93 30.99 1.80
CA LYS A 435 3.14 31.44 0.64
C LYS A 435 1.71 30.91 0.63
N GLU A 436 1.44 29.87 1.42
CA GLU A 436 0.10 29.32 1.68
C GLU A 436 -0.56 30.04 2.86
#